data_AF-A0A369BQF4-F1
#
_entry.id   AF-A0A369BQF4-F1
#
_cell.length_a   1.000
_cell.length_b   1.000
_cell.length_c   1.000
_cell.angle_alpha   90.00
_cell.angle_beta   90.00
_cell.angle_gamma   90.00
#
_symmetry.space_group_name_H-M   'P 1'
#
loop_
_entity.id
_entity.type
_entity.pdbx_description
1 polymer ?
#
loop_
_entity_poly.entity_id
_entity_poly.type
_entity_poly.pdbx_seq_one_letter_code
_entity_poly.pdbx_strand_id
1 'polypeptide(L)'
;MTARHFVNLTNGIEAIPNISEPYAFIRIQSTACEQKRWDFVLQDLDYTFLLALASGETCVVYDYGANKPVPRALYQGVEWVRYALNRRWLDVEITPVVRGHNVLAYFRECYSTLDKRTFTKIDYVRKFLNTNEIRIELRTGATQHDGDYEYYARILKEAA
;
A
#
# COMPACT_ATOMS: atom_id res chain seq x y z
N MET A 1 -9.73 6.89 -17.54
CA MET A 1 -9.31 6.19 -16.31
C MET A 1 -8.66 7.21 -15.41
N THR A 2 -9.03 7.26 -14.14
CA THR A 2 -8.56 8.30 -13.21
C THR A 2 -7.47 7.70 -12.32
N ALA A 3 -6.34 8.39 -12.22
CA ALA A 3 -5.27 8.03 -11.29
C ALA A 3 -5.49 8.79 -9.97
N ARG A 4 -5.21 8.14 -8.84
CA ARG A 4 -5.25 8.74 -7.51
C ARG A 4 -3.93 8.51 -6.79
N HIS A 5 -3.38 9.58 -6.23
CA HIS A 5 -2.02 9.59 -5.70
C HIS A 5 -2.06 9.41 -4.18
N PHE A 6 -1.22 8.53 -3.67
CA PHE A 6 -1.14 8.18 -2.26
C PHE A 6 0.30 8.22 -1.77
N VAL A 7 0.57 9.07 -0.78
CA VAL A 7 1.88 9.18 -0.14
C VAL A 7 1.93 8.26 1.07
N ASN A 8 2.78 7.24 1.03
CA ASN A 8 2.98 6.35 2.18
C ASN A 8 3.84 7.04 3.24
N LEU A 9 3.37 7.02 4.48
CA LEU A 9 4.10 7.61 5.58
C LEU A 9 5.23 6.70 6.09
N THR A 10 6.36 7.23 6.55
CA THR A 10 6.70 8.67 6.59
C THR A 10 7.53 9.10 5.37
N ASN A 11 8.47 8.27 4.94
CA ASN A 11 9.49 8.64 3.96
C ASN A 11 8.93 9.00 2.59
N GLY A 12 7.74 8.50 2.22
CA GLY A 12 7.06 8.93 1.00
C GLY A 12 6.76 10.44 0.95
N ILE A 13 6.74 11.15 2.09
CA ILE A 13 6.63 12.61 2.14
C ILE A 13 7.68 13.29 1.26
N GLU A 14 8.88 12.70 1.15
CA GLU A 14 9.95 13.22 0.30
C GLU A 14 9.58 13.28 -1.19
N ALA A 15 8.59 12.50 -1.63
CA ALA A 15 8.12 12.54 -2.99
C ALA A 15 7.22 13.74 -3.30
N ILE A 16 6.61 14.38 -2.28
CA ILE A 16 5.59 15.43 -2.44
C ILE A 16 5.99 16.55 -3.40
N PRO A 17 7.21 17.12 -3.35
CA PRO A 17 7.61 18.18 -4.26
C PRO A 17 7.55 17.80 -5.76
N ASN A 18 7.51 16.50 -6.07
CA ASN A 18 7.43 15.97 -7.43
C ASN A 18 6.02 15.51 -7.82
N ILE A 19 5.00 15.73 -6.98
CA ILE A 19 3.61 15.35 -7.24
C ILE A 19 2.84 16.63 -7.58
N SER A 20 2.36 16.74 -8.82
CA SER A 20 1.57 17.90 -9.27
C SER A 20 0.06 17.74 -9.01
N GLU A 21 -0.38 16.51 -8.83
CA GLU A 21 -1.77 16.12 -8.68
C GLU A 21 -2.21 16.08 -7.21
N PRO A 22 -3.52 16.18 -6.93
CA PRO A 22 -4.04 15.97 -5.58
C PRO A 22 -3.65 14.58 -5.05
N TYR A 23 -3.10 14.56 -3.84
CA TYR A 23 -2.70 13.33 -3.16
C TYR A 23 -3.40 13.18 -1.80
N ALA A 24 -3.48 11.95 -1.33
CA ALA A 24 -3.86 11.61 0.02
C ALA A 24 -2.72 10.85 0.72
N PHE A 25 -2.77 10.73 2.04
CA PHE A 25 -1.82 9.91 2.78
C PHE A 25 -2.36 8.49 2.95
N ILE A 26 -1.43 7.54 3.01
CA ILE A 26 -1.70 6.18 3.47
C ILE A 26 -0.63 5.71 4.44
N ARG A 27 -0.91 4.61 5.13
CA ARG A 27 0.09 3.97 5.99
C ARG A 27 0.19 2.47 5.73
N ILE A 28 1.34 2.07 5.20
CA ILE A 28 1.80 0.69 5.08
C ILE A 28 3.16 0.62 5.75
N GLN A 29 3.23 -0.01 6.92
CA GLN A 29 4.43 0.01 7.73
C GLN A 29 5.40 -1.11 7.36
N SER A 30 6.64 -0.75 7.01
CA SER A 30 7.73 -1.72 6.79
C SER A 30 7.94 -2.62 8.02
N THR A 31 7.86 -2.09 9.24
CA THR A 31 7.99 -2.86 10.49
C THR A 31 6.89 -3.91 10.65
N ALA A 32 5.65 -3.60 10.25
CA ALA A 32 4.56 -4.60 10.30
C ALA A 32 4.79 -5.73 9.30
N CYS A 33 5.30 -5.42 8.11
CA CYS A 33 5.66 -6.42 7.10
C CYS A 33 6.82 -7.30 7.57
N GLU A 34 7.82 -6.71 8.23
CA GLU A 34 8.97 -7.43 8.79
C GLU A 34 8.56 -8.38 9.92
N GLN A 35 7.71 -7.90 10.82
CA GLN A 35 7.15 -8.68 11.93
C GLN A 35 6.00 -9.62 11.47
N LYS A 36 5.69 -9.69 10.17
CA LYS A 36 4.64 -10.54 9.59
C LYS A 36 3.26 -10.31 10.22
N ARG A 37 2.97 -9.08 10.67
CA ARG A 37 1.67 -8.68 11.24
C ARG A 37 0.67 -8.40 10.11
N TRP A 38 0.29 -9.43 9.37
CA TRP A 38 -0.48 -9.30 8.12
C TRP A 38 -1.90 -8.75 8.30
N ASP A 39 -2.57 -9.13 9.41
CA ASP A 39 -3.82 -8.49 9.82
C ASP A 39 -3.66 -6.99 10.00
N PHE A 40 -2.62 -6.58 10.72
CA PHE A 40 -2.34 -5.17 10.96
C PHE A 40 -2.13 -4.41 9.65
N VAL A 41 -1.37 -4.96 8.69
CA VAL A 41 -1.15 -4.31 7.39
C VAL A 41 -2.48 -4.00 6.68
N LEU A 42 -3.44 -4.92 6.68
CA LEU A 42 -4.74 -4.72 6.05
C LEU A 42 -5.66 -3.83 6.91
N GLN A 43 -5.57 -3.93 8.23
CA GLN A 43 -6.34 -3.12 9.19
C GLN A 43 -5.92 -1.66 9.23
N ASP A 44 -4.67 -1.33 8.90
CA ASP A 44 -4.18 0.05 8.93
C ASP A 44 -4.49 0.80 7.62
N LEU A 45 -4.88 0.09 6.54
CA LEU A 45 -5.22 0.72 5.26
C LEU A 45 -6.37 1.73 5.39
N ASP A 46 -6.18 2.93 4.86
CA ASP A 46 -7.21 3.97 4.82
C ASP A 46 -8.40 3.58 3.93
N TYR A 47 -9.62 3.94 4.36
CA TYR A 47 -10.82 3.67 3.55
C TYR A 47 -10.81 4.43 2.23
N THR A 48 -10.19 5.61 2.16
CA THR A 48 -10.02 6.36 0.90
C THR A 48 -9.24 5.55 -0.13
N PHE A 49 -8.19 4.84 0.29
CA PHE A 49 -7.40 3.97 -0.57
C PHE A 49 -8.21 2.75 -1.03
N LEU A 50 -8.89 2.10 -0.09
CA LEU A 50 -9.74 0.94 -0.38
C LEU A 50 -10.90 1.29 -1.34
N LEU A 51 -11.55 2.43 -1.14
CA LEU A 51 -12.64 2.90 -2.01
C LEU A 51 -12.15 3.29 -3.40
N ALA A 52 -10.98 3.92 -3.51
CA ALA A 52 -10.39 4.24 -4.81
C ALA A 52 -10.12 2.96 -5.63
N LEU A 53 -9.50 1.95 -4.99
CA LEU A 53 -9.28 0.65 -5.61
C LEU A 53 -10.60 -0.03 -5.99
N ALA A 54 -11.57 -0.07 -5.09
CA ALA A 54 -12.87 -0.70 -5.34
C ALA A 54 -13.62 -0.02 -6.50
N SER A 55 -13.47 1.29 -6.65
CA SER A 55 -14.09 2.07 -7.74
C SER A 55 -13.38 1.89 -9.09
N GLY A 56 -12.25 1.16 -9.13
CA GLY A 56 -11.48 0.89 -10.35
C GLY A 56 -10.45 1.95 -10.71
N GLU A 57 -10.15 2.88 -9.80
CA GLU A 57 -9.09 3.87 -9.98
C GLU A 57 -7.70 3.19 -9.99
N THR A 58 -6.74 3.82 -10.65
CA THR A 58 -5.32 3.42 -10.53
C THR A 58 -4.72 4.16 -9.35
N CYS A 59 -4.34 3.43 -8.30
CA CYS A 59 -3.74 4.03 -7.12
C CYS A 59 -2.21 4.07 -7.26
N VAL A 60 -1.64 5.26 -7.40
CA VAL A 60 -0.19 5.47 -7.47
C VAL A 60 0.34 5.70 -6.05
N VAL A 61 1.16 4.77 -5.56
CA VAL A 61 1.71 4.81 -4.19
C VAL A 61 3.16 5.25 -4.20
N TYR A 62 3.46 6.29 -3.44
CA TYR A 62 4.79 6.87 -3.27
C TYR A 62 5.41 6.46 -1.93
N ASP A 63 6.60 5.87 -1.95
CA ASP A 63 7.36 5.61 -0.72
C ASP A 63 8.86 5.49 -1.01
N TYR A 64 9.68 6.09 -0.14
CA TYR A 64 11.14 6.08 -0.28
C TYR A 64 11.79 5.18 0.76
N GLY A 65 12.74 4.36 0.33
CA GLY A 65 13.46 3.43 1.19
C GLY A 65 14.71 4.06 1.80
N ALA A 66 14.90 3.89 3.10
CA ALA A 66 16.15 4.24 3.77
C ALA A 66 17.33 3.53 3.10
N ASN A 67 18.21 4.30 2.45
CA ASN A 67 19.38 3.80 1.73
C ASN A 67 19.10 2.73 0.66
N LYS A 68 17.87 2.62 0.15
CA LYS A 68 17.48 1.60 -0.83
C LYS A 68 16.37 2.09 -1.75
N PRO A 69 16.36 1.70 -3.03
CA PRO A 69 15.43 2.24 -4.01
C PRO A 69 13.98 1.78 -3.81
N VAL A 70 13.76 0.62 -3.16
CA VAL A 70 12.40 0.07 -2.95
C VAL A 70 12.22 -0.33 -1.48
N PRO A 71 11.33 0.34 -0.73
CA PRO A 71 11.03 0.01 0.67
C PRO A 71 10.22 -1.29 0.82
N ARG A 72 10.31 -1.91 2.00
CA ARG A 72 9.61 -3.17 2.34
C ARG A 72 8.10 -3.01 2.31
N ALA A 73 7.60 -1.88 2.79
CA ALA A 73 6.20 -1.50 2.67
C ALA A 73 5.67 -1.69 1.25
N LEU A 74 6.46 -1.39 0.22
CA LEU A 74 6.03 -1.53 -1.17
C LEU A 74 6.29 -2.93 -1.73
N TYR A 75 7.53 -3.43 -1.72
CA TYR A 75 7.81 -4.72 -2.37
C TYR A 75 7.15 -5.93 -1.69
N GLN A 76 6.73 -5.79 -0.42
CA GLN A 76 6.12 -6.85 0.37
C GLN A 76 4.72 -6.46 0.86
N GLY A 77 4.57 -5.26 1.43
CA GLY A 77 3.29 -4.80 1.97
C GLY A 77 2.25 -4.57 0.87
N VAL A 78 2.56 -3.80 -0.16
CA VAL A 78 1.62 -3.60 -1.28
C VAL A 78 1.34 -4.91 -2.00
N GLU A 79 2.33 -5.79 -2.15
CA GLU A 79 2.12 -7.11 -2.75
C GLU A 79 1.15 -7.98 -1.92
N TRP A 80 1.25 -7.91 -0.60
CA TRP A 80 0.29 -8.52 0.31
C TRP A 80 -1.12 -7.96 0.14
N VAL A 81 -1.25 -6.64 0.02
CA VAL A 81 -2.52 -5.97 -0.26
C VAL A 81 -3.11 -6.43 -1.60
N ARG A 82 -2.32 -6.46 -2.67
CA ARG A 82 -2.76 -6.98 -3.98
C ARG A 82 -3.30 -8.38 -3.86
N TYR A 83 -2.56 -9.28 -3.20
CA TYR A 83 -2.96 -10.67 -3.03
C TYR A 83 -4.27 -10.80 -2.26
N ALA A 84 -4.38 -10.15 -1.10
CA ALA A 84 -5.55 -10.23 -0.26
C ALA A 84 -6.81 -9.67 -0.94
N LEU A 85 -6.69 -8.52 -1.62
CA LEU A 85 -7.82 -7.89 -2.29
C LEU A 85 -8.26 -8.65 -3.55
N ASN A 86 -7.33 -9.09 -4.41
CA ASN A 86 -7.70 -9.93 -5.57
C ASN A 86 -8.45 -11.18 -5.11
N ARG A 87 -7.93 -11.85 -4.08
CA ARG A 87 -8.55 -13.07 -3.56
C ARG A 87 -9.90 -12.82 -2.91
N ARG A 88 -10.05 -11.76 -2.10
CA ARG A 88 -11.30 -11.50 -1.35
C ARG A 88 -12.39 -10.84 -2.20
N TRP A 89 -12.02 -9.86 -3.00
CA TRP A 89 -12.97 -9.04 -3.75
C TRP A 89 -13.34 -9.65 -5.09
N LEU A 90 -12.34 -10.16 -5.82
CA LEU A 90 -12.48 -10.59 -7.20
C LEU A 90 -12.55 -12.12 -7.35
N ASP A 91 -12.34 -12.86 -6.26
CA ASP A 91 -12.25 -14.33 -6.26
C ASP A 91 -11.16 -14.86 -7.19
N VAL A 92 -10.06 -14.10 -7.33
CA VAL A 92 -8.90 -14.44 -8.15
C VAL A 92 -7.67 -14.64 -7.27
N GLU A 93 -7.05 -15.82 -7.35
CA GLU A 93 -5.76 -16.07 -6.70
C GLU A 93 -4.60 -15.73 -7.64
N ILE A 94 -4.03 -14.54 -7.45
CA ILE A 94 -2.82 -14.12 -8.16
C ILE A 94 -1.57 -14.79 -7.59
N THR A 95 -0.49 -14.87 -8.38
CA THR A 95 0.82 -15.30 -7.89
C THR A 95 1.61 -14.09 -7.38
N PRO A 96 1.73 -13.88 -6.06
CA PRO A 96 2.47 -12.76 -5.52
C PRO A 96 3.97 -12.93 -5.70
N VAL A 97 4.66 -11.84 -6.05
CA VAL A 97 6.12 -11.83 -6.25
C VAL A 97 6.77 -10.80 -5.33
N VAL A 98 7.60 -11.28 -4.41
CA VAL A 98 8.37 -10.45 -3.46
C VAL A 98 9.84 -10.54 -3.83
N ARG A 99 10.41 -9.42 -4.30
CA ARG A 99 11.82 -9.34 -4.74
C ARG A 99 12.19 -10.42 -5.77
N GLY A 100 11.32 -10.67 -6.74
CA GLY A 100 11.54 -11.67 -7.79
C GLY A 100 11.25 -13.12 -7.37
N HIS A 101 10.88 -13.37 -6.12
CA HIS A 101 10.52 -14.70 -5.65
C HIS A 101 9.01 -14.88 -5.59
N ASN A 102 8.52 -16.00 -6.13
CA ASN A 102 7.14 -16.44 -5.93
C ASN A 102 6.94 -16.77 -4.44
N VAL A 103 5.99 -16.09 -3.79
CA VAL A 103 5.65 -16.29 -2.38
C VAL A 103 4.22 -16.81 -2.17
N LEU A 104 3.60 -17.37 -3.22
CA LEU A 104 2.19 -17.80 -3.20
C LEU A 104 1.87 -18.74 -2.04
N ALA A 105 2.69 -19.77 -1.82
CA ALA A 105 2.45 -20.74 -0.75
C ALA A 105 2.42 -20.07 0.63
N TYR A 106 3.38 -19.18 0.88
CA TYR A 106 3.48 -18.42 2.11
C TYR A 106 2.30 -17.44 2.30
N PHE A 107 1.94 -16.70 1.25
CA PHE A 107 0.82 -15.76 1.32
C PHE A 107 -0.53 -16.48 1.47
N ARG A 108 -0.68 -17.65 0.86
CA ARG A 108 -1.88 -18.49 1.02
C ARG A 108 -2.05 -18.94 2.47
N GLU A 109 -0.98 -19.39 3.10
CA GLU A 109 -0.95 -19.75 4.52
C GLU A 109 -1.33 -18.55 5.39
N CYS A 110 -0.65 -17.41 5.22
CA CYS A 110 -0.93 -16.19 5.97
C CYS A 110 -2.37 -15.69 5.79
N TYR A 111 -2.95 -15.84 4.60
CA TYR A 111 -4.31 -15.41 4.31
C TYR A 111 -5.34 -16.30 5.02
N SER A 112 -5.04 -17.60 5.12
CA SER A 112 -5.92 -18.56 5.80
C SER A 112 -6.02 -18.30 7.32
N THR A 113 -5.02 -17.61 7.89
CA THR A 113 -4.94 -17.27 9.31
C THR A 113 -5.43 -15.86 9.63
N LEU A 114 -5.88 -15.08 8.65
CA LEU A 114 -6.37 -13.72 8.88
C LEU A 114 -7.60 -13.71 9.80
N ASP A 115 -7.68 -12.69 10.65
CA ASP A 115 -8.78 -12.49 11.56
C ASP A 115 -10.07 -12.12 10.83
N LYS A 116 -11.21 -12.55 11.40
CA LYS A 116 -12.55 -12.16 10.91
C LYS A 116 -12.71 -10.65 10.78
N ARG A 117 -12.13 -9.88 11.71
CA ARG A 117 -12.16 -8.42 11.69
C ARG A 117 -11.50 -7.86 10.42
N THR A 118 -10.46 -8.52 9.91
CA THR A 118 -9.73 -8.11 8.69
C THR A 118 -10.59 -8.32 7.47
N PHE A 119 -11.25 -9.46 7.38
CA PHE A 119 -12.26 -9.69 6.35
C PHE A 119 -13.40 -8.67 6.44
N THR A 120 -13.93 -8.38 7.64
CA THR A 120 -14.99 -7.37 7.80
C THR A 120 -14.58 -5.99 7.27
N LYS A 121 -13.34 -5.53 7.54
CA LYS A 121 -12.86 -4.24 7.05
C LYS A 121 -12.80 -4.20 5.53
N ILE A 122 -12.18 -5.20 4.89
CA ILE A 122 -12.06 -5.20 3.43
C ILE A 122 -13.40 -5.48 2.75
N ASP A 123 -14.28 -6.28 3.36
CA ASP A 123 -15.63 -6.53 2.84
C ASP A 123 -16.53 -5.31 2.94
N TYR A 124 -16.27 -4.40 3.88
CA TYR A 124 -17.06 -3.18 4.02
C TYR A 124 -17.13 -2.38 2.72
N VAL A 125 -16.02 -2.31 1.96
CA VAL A 125 -16.00 -1.60 0.67
C VAL A 125 -16.38 -2.48 -0.52
N ARG A 126 -16.50 -3.81 -0.33
CA ARG A 126 -16.79 -4.78 -1.40
C ARG A 126 -18.10 -4.48 -2.12
N LYS A 127 -19.10 -3.93 -1.42
CA LYS A 127 -20.38 -3.50 -1.99
C LYS A 127 -20.28 -2.35 -3.00
N PHE A 128 -19.11 -1.71 -3.09
CA PHE A 128 -18.82 -0.62 -4.02
C PHE A 128 -17.86 -1.06 -5.15
N LEU A 129 -17.59 -2.36 -5.29
CA LEU A 129 -16.74 -2.87 -6.36
C LEU A 129 -17.33 -2.55 -7.73
N ASN A 130 -16.58 -1.80 -8.52
CA ASN A 130 -16.87 -1.44 -9.90
C ASN A 130 -15.66 -1.73 -10.81
N THR A 131 -14.90 -2.76 -10.46
CA THR A 131 -13.69 -3.19 -11.18
C THR A 131 -13.53 -4.70 -11.12
N ASN A 132 -12.86 -5.24 -12.13
CA ASN A 132 -12.41 -6.63 -12.19
C ASN A 132 -10.88 -6.75 -11.99
N GLU A 133 -10.22 -5.67 -11.59
CA GLU A 133 -8.77 -5.58 -11.43
C GLU A 133 -8.40 -4.64 -10.29
N ILE A 134 -7.37 -5.02 -9.50
CA ILE A 134 -6.77 -4.17 -8.48
C ILE A 134 -5.52 -3.47 -9.06
N ARG A 135 -5.60 -2.17 -9.32
CA ARG A 135 -4.53 -1.39 -9.96
C ARG A 135 -3.77 -0.55 -8.94
N ILE A 136 -2.56 -1.00 -8.60
CA ILE A 136 -1.63 -0.24 -7.75
C ILE A 136 -0.33 -0.05 -8.52
N GLU A 137 0.06 1.19 -8.76
CA GLU A 137 1.37 1.55 -9.28
C GLU A 137 2.29 2.02 -8.16
N LEU A 138 3.60 1.81 -8.32
CA LEU A 138 4.60 2.21 -7.33
C LEU A 138 5.47 3.33 -7.92
N ARG A 139 5.77 4.33 -7.10
CA ARG A 139 6.79 5.35 -7.35
C ARG A 139 7.73 5.35 -6.15
N THR A 140 8.98 4.95 -6.38
CA THR A 140 9.91 4.66 -5.30
C THR A 140 11.23 5.39 -5.51
N GLY A 141 11.93 5.63 -4.41
CA GLY A 141 13.21 6.30 -4.38
C GLY A 141 14.01 5.84 -3.15
N ALA A 142 15.26 6.27 -3.08
CA ALA A 142 16.06 6.13 -1.87
C ALA A 142 16.04 7.46 -1.11
N THR A 143 15.99 7.39 0.22
CA THR A 143 16.13 8.55 1.11
C THR A 143 17.35 8.41 2.00
N GLN A 144 17.95 9.55 2.34
CA GLN A 144 18.98 9.72 3.39
C GLN A 144 18.41 10.35 4.67
N HIS A 145 17.12 10.72 4.67
CA HIS A 145 16.42 11.44 5.75
C HIS A 145 15.54 10.50 6.58
N ASP A 146 15.86 9.21 6.67
CA ASP A 146 15.08 8.25 7.46
C ASP A 146 15.05 8.67 8.95
N GLY A 147 13.85 8.86 9.49
CA GLY A 147 13.66 9.37 10.86
C GLY A 147 13.90 10.88 11.05
N ASP A 148 14.22 11.63 10.00
CA ASP A 148 14.40 13.09 10.05
C ASP A 148 13.05 13.82 10.00
N TYR A 149 12.36 13.86 11.14
CA TYR A 149 11.01 14.44 11.23
C TYR A 149 10.97 15.94 10.95
N GLU A 150 12.06 16.68 11.22
CA GLU A 150 12.13 18.11 10.92
C GLU A 150 12.18 18.36 9.41
N TYR A 151 12.95 17.54 8.67
CA TYR A 151 12.96 17.54 7.21
C TYR A 151 11.58 17.30 6.62
N TYR A 152 10.90 16.23 7.04
CA TYR A 152 9.56 15.91 6.53
C TYR A 152 8.52 16.98 6.90
N ALA A 153 8.58 17.53 8.11
CA ALA A 153 7.70 18.61 8.54
C ALA A 153 7.88 19.89 7.70
N ARG A 154 9.11 20.18 7.24
CA ARG A 154 9.38 21.30 6.34
C ARG A 154 8.75 21.09 4.96
N ILE A 155 8.90 19.90 4.38
CA ILE A 155 8.26 19.57 3.09
C ILE A 155 6.74 19.75 3.16
N LEU A 156 6.11 19.27 4.24
CA LEU A 156 4.67 19.42 4.42
C LEU A 156 4.23 20.89 4.54
N LYS A 157 5.04 21.74 5.18
CA LYS A 157 4.76 23.18 5.29
C LYS A 157 4.90 23.89 3.94
N GLU A 158 5.86 23.49 3.12
CA GLU A 158 6.09 24.08 1.79
C GLU A 158 5.04 23.62 0.76
N ALA A 159 4.39 22.48 1.00
CA ALA A 159 3.35 21.92 0.13
C ALA A 159 1.91 22.36 0.48
N ALA A 160 1.73 23.14 1.56
CA ALA A 160 0.44 23.64 2.04
C ALA A 160 0.08 24.99 1.40
#